data_AF-A0A9C8AF38-F1
#
_entry.id   AF-A0A9C8AF38-F1
#
_cell.length_a   1.000
_cell.length_b   1.000
_cell.length_c   1.000
_cell.angle_alpha   90.00
_cell.angle_beta   90.00
_cell.angle_gamma   90.00
#
_symmetry.space_group_name_H-M   'P 1'
#
loop_
_entity.id
_entity.type
_entity.pdbx_description
1 polymer ?
#
loop_
_entity_poly.entity_id
_entity_poly.type
_entity_poly.pdbx_seq_one_letter_code
_entity_poly.pdbx_strand_id
1 'polypeptide(L)' 'MKTSGFEYRGKTEGGYEKHYHLDGSRVHIRPDGEIVRTGPKMTPQAGGKKYRPRIGPDSNPTTSHNTGETLID' A
#
# COMPACT_ATOMS: atom_id res chain seq x y z
N MET A 1 14.91 12.40 -5.00
CA MET A 1 13.52 11.95 -4.80
C MET A 1 12.91 12.74 -3.65
N LYS A 2 11.88 13.56 -3.90
CA LYS A 2 11.06 14.08 -2.80
C LYS A 2 10.33 12.88 -2.21
N THR A 3 10.70 12.44 -1.02
CA THR A 3 9.90 11.46 -0.26
C THR A 3 8.48 12.00 -0.22
N SER A 4 7.55 11.29 -0.81
CA SER A 4 6.14 11.63 -0.97
C SER A 4 5.37 11.61 0.36
N GLY A 5 6.03 11.96 1.47
CA GLY A 5 5.55 11.90 2.84
C GLY A 5 5.51 10.49 3.45
N PHE A 6 5.96 9.46 2.72
CA PHE A 6 6.02 8.09 3.22
C PHE A 6 7.26 7.87 4.08
N GLU A 7 7.06 7.35 5.28
CA GLU A 7 8.10 7.05 6.25
C GLU A 7 8.25 5.54 6.43
N TYR A 8 9.48 5.05 6.44
CA TYR A 8 9.76 3.65 6.76
C TYR A 8 9.39 3.33 8.22
N ARG A 9 8.67 2.22 8.42
CA ARG A 9 8.13 1.74 9.71
C ARG A 9 8.58 0.32 10.04
N GLY A 10 9.71 -0.11 9.46
CA GLY A 10 10.30 -1.43 9.71
C GLY A 10 9.84 -2.51 8.73
N LYS A 11 10.35 -3.72 8.95
CA LYS A 11 9.97 -4.94 8.23
C LYS A 11 8.93 -5.76 9.02
N THR A 12 8.11 -6.54 8.34
CA THR A 12 7.34 -7.63 8.97
C THR A 12 8.24 -8.84 9.18
N GLU A 13 7.78 -9.82 9.96
CA GLU A 13 8.47 -11.11 10.11
C GLU A 13 8.65 -11.82 8.74
N GLY A 14 7.67 -11.69 7.85
CA GLY A 14 7.75 -12.15 6.46
C GLY A 14 8.62 -11.29 5.53
N GLY A 15 9.35 -10.30 6.06
CA GLY A 15 10.31 -9.48 5.32
C GLY A 15 9.74 -8.28 4.57
N TYR A 16 8.47 -7.92 4.77
CA TYR A 16 7.82 -6.86 4.00
C TYR A 16 8.25 -5.51 4.57
N GLU A 17 8.85 -4.65 3.77
CA GLU A 17 9.11 -3.28 4.18
C GLU A 17 7.80 -2.51 4.28
N LYS A 18 7.64 -1.75 5.36
CA LYS A 18 6.44 -0.95 5.59
C LYS A 18 6.79 0.52 5.46
N HIS A 19 6.09 1.23 4.60
CA HIS A 19 6.24 2.67 4.39
C HIS A 19 4.86 3.34 4.56
N TYR A 20 4.71 4.23 5.54
CA TYR A 20 3.41 4.82 5.92
C TYR A 20 3.38 6.32 5.71
N HIS A 21 2.22 6.82 5.28
CA HIS A 21 1.95 8.24 5.13
C HIS A 21 0.95 8.74 6.19
N LEU A 22 1.00 10.02 6.52
CA LEU A 22 0.16 10.65 7.55
C LEU A 22 -1.34 10.64 7.23
N ASP A 23 -1.71 10.66 5.95
CA ASP A 23 -3.10 10.49 5.49
C ASP A 23 -3.65 9.07 5.75
N GLY A 24 -2.80 8.13 6.16
CA GLY A 24 -3.13 6.74 6.42
C GLY A 24 -2.93 5.80 5.23
N SER A 25 -2.45 6.30 4.09
CA SER A 25 -1.96 5.50 2.97
C SER A 25 -0.72 4.70 3.37
N ARG A 26 -0.51 3.56 2.73
CA ARG A 26 0.63 2.65 3.00
C ARG A 26 1.17 2.06 1.71
N VAL A 27 2.47 1.88 1.69
CA VAL A 27 3.20 1.06 0.71
C VAL A 27 3.89 -0.06 1.46
N HIS A 28 3.69 -1.29 1.01
CA HIS A 28 4.48 -2.42 1.45
C HIS A 28 5.30 -2.96 0.27
N ILE A 29 6.60 -3.15 0.47
CA ILE A 29 7.48 -3.77 -0.52
C ILE A 29 7.78 -5.18 -0.03
N ARG A 30 7.42 -6.18 -0.81
CA ARG A 30 7.69 -7.58 -0.50
C ARG A 30 9.16 -7.94 -0.79
N PRO A 31 9.67 -9.05 -0.24
CA PRO A 31 11.05 -9.48 -0.46
C PRO A 31 11.40 -9.75 -1.93
N ASP A 32 10.39 -10.10 -2.75
CA ASP A 32 10.51 -10.30 -4.20
C ASP A 32 10.41 -9.00 -5.00
N GLY A 33 10.28 -7.85 -4.34
CA GLY A 33 10.15 -6.54 -4.96
C GLY A 33 8.72 -6.14 -5.33
N GLU A 34 7.69 -6.98 -5.09
CA GLU A 34 6.29 -6.61 -5.34
C GLU A 34 5.88 -5.44 -4.43
N ILE A 35 5.27 -4.41 -5.04
CA ILE A 35 4.82 -3.20 -4.37
C ILE A 35 3.30 -3.25 -4.16
N VAL A 36 2.87 -3.32 -2.90
CA VAL A 36 1.46 -3.25 -2.52
C VAL A 36 1.14 -1.86 -1.97
N ARG A 37 0.31 -1.11 -2.71
CA ARG A 37 -0.18 0.22 -2.30
C ARG A 37 -1.59 0.13 -1.74
N THR A 38 -1.83 0.81 -0.63
CA THR A 38 -3.18 0.96 -0.06
C THR A 38 -3.44 2.40 0.34
N GLY A 39 -4.67 2.86 0.13
CA GLY A 39 -5.10 4.21 0.50
C GLY A 39 -5.48 4.36 1.98
N PRO A 40 -6.00 5.55 2.35
CA PRO A 40 -6.56 5.81 3.67
C PRO A 40 -7.69 4.83 4.02
N LYS A 41 -8.02 4.75 5.31
CA LYS A 41 -9.10 3.87 5.77
C LYS A 41 -10.42 4.55 5.41
N MET A 42 -11.29 3.87 4.67
CA MET A 42 -12.60 4.37 4.30
C MET A 42 -13.72 3.49 4.86
N THR A 43 -14.87 4.10 5.11
CA THR A 43 -16.11 3.39 5.45
C THR A 43 -16.79 2.98 4.14
N PRO A 44 -17.20 1.72 3.96
CA PRO A 44 -17.97 1.31 2.79
C PRO A 44 -19.31 2.05 2.72
N GLN A 45 -19.80 2.34 1.52
CA GLN A 45 -21.06 3.07 1.32
C GLN A 45 -22.28 2.35 1.92
N ALA A 46 -22.28 1.01 1.87
CA ALA A 46 -23.32 0.17 2.47
C ALA A 46 -23.17 -0.03 3.99
N GLY A 47 -22.27 0.71 4.65
CA GLY A 47 -21.86 0.46 6.03
C GLY A 47 -20.87 -0.71 6.16
N GLY A 48 -20.38 -0.95 7.38
CA GLY A 48 -19.48 -2.07 7.69
C GLY A 48 -18.08 -1.66 8.17
N LYS A 49 -17.16 -2.64 8.22
CA LYS A 49 -15.81 -2.46 8.75
C LYS A 49 -14.98 -1.55 7.84
N LYS A 50 -14.36 -0.52 8.42
CA LYS A 50 -13.41 0.34 7.70
C LYS A 50 -12.25 -0.49 7.14
N TYR A 51 -11.93 -0.28 5.88
CA TYR A 51 -10.85 -0.98 5.17
C TYR A 51 -9.96 0.02 4.42
N ARG A 52 -8.79 -0.45 3.98
CA ARG A 52 -7.91 0.32 3.09
C ARG A 52 -8.06 -0.23 1.67
N PRO A 53 -8.48 0.58 0.68
CA PRO A 53 -8.54 0.11 -0.69
C PRO A 53 -7.12 -0.15 -1.20
N ARG A 54 -6.93 -1.22 -1.97
CA ARG A 54 -5.68 -1.42 -2.72
C ARG A 54 -5.69 -0.51 -3.93
N ILE A 55 -4.55 0.05 -4.26
CA ILE A 55 -4.38 0.97 -5.38
C ILE A 55 -3.51 0.30 -6.42
N GLY A 56 -4.07 0.10 -7.62
CA GLY A 56 -3.36 -0.46 -8.77
C GLY A 56 -2.30 0.50 -9.32
N PRO A 57 -1.46 0.05 -10.25
CA PRO A 57 -0.39 0.84 -10.87
C PRO A 57 -0.94 2.09 -11.60
N ASP A 58 -2.17 1.99 -12.09
CA ASP A 58 -2.96 3.06 -12.73
C ASP A 58 -3.52 4.11 -11.75
N SER A 59 -3.21 3.98 -10.46
CA SER A 59 -3.71 4.81 -9.36
C SER A 59 -5.21 4.66 -9.05
N ASN A 60 -5.88 3.65 -9.58
CA ASN A 60 -7.29 3.36 -9.26
C ASN A 60 -7.43 2.26 -8.20
N PRO A 61 -8.55 2.24 -7.45
CA PRO A 61 -8.86 1.14 -6.56
C PRO A 61 -8.94 -0.19 -7.31
N THR A 62 -8.36 -1.24 -6.74
CA THR A 62 -8.41 -2.60 -7.28
C THR A 62 -8.78 -3.61 -6.21
N THR A 63 -9.40 -4.71 -6.63
CA THR A 63 -9.62 -5.90 -5.81
C THR A 63 -8.48 -6.91 -5.93
N SER A 64 -7.57 -6.71 -6.89
CA SER A 64 -6.45 -7.64 -7.12
C SER A 64 -5.52 -7.66 -5.92
N HIS A 65 -5.09 -8.87 -5.55
CA HIS A 65 -4.13 -9.06 -4.49
C HIS A 65 -2.69 -8.79 -4.92
N ASN A 66 -2.43 -8.85 -6.22
CA ASN A 66 -1.17 -8.56 -6.86
C ASN A 66 -1.41 -7.40 -7.83
N THR A 67 -0.80 -6.25 -7.54
CA THR A 67 -0.93 -5.04 -8.36
C THR A 67 -0.08 -5.11 -9.64
N GLY A 68 0.81 -6.10 -9.76
CA GLY A 68 1.75 -6.22 -10.87
C GLY A 68 2.85 -5.16 -10.87
N GLU A 69 2.95 -4.38 -9.80
CA GLU A 69 3.95 -3.33 -9.63
C GLU A 69 5.17 -3.91 -8.92
N THR A 70 6.35 -3.77 -9.52
CA THR A 70 7.62 -4.22 -8.94
C THR A 70 8.62 -3.08 -8.90
N LEU A 71 9.48 -3.06 -7.88
CA LEU A 71 10.70 -2.25 -7.96
C LEU A 71 11.54 -2.79 -9.12
N ILE A 72 11.84 -1.92 -10.08
CA ILE A 72 12.82 -2.18 -11.13
C ILE A 72 14.10 -1.50 -10.64
N ASP A 73 15.19 -2.27 -10.55
CA ASP A 73 16.54 -1.80 -10.24
C ASP A 73 17.05 -0.77 -11.27
#